data_AF-A0A7J4F983-F1
#
_entry.id   AF-A0A7J4F983-F1
#
_cell.length_a   1.000
_cell.length_b   1.000
_cell.length_c   1.000
_cell.angle_alpha   90.00
_cell.angle_beta   90.00
_cell.angle_gamma   90.00
#
_symmetry.space_group_name_H-M   'P 1'
#
loop_
_entity.id
_entity.type
_entity.pdbx_description
1 polymer ?
#
loop_
_entity_poly.entity_id
_entity_poly.type
_entity_poly.pdbx_seq_one_letter_code
_entity_poly.pdbx_strand_id
1 'polypeptide(L)'
;MCEEDVRAVMRHSSSMVGSDSSARAPYGVLGEGKSHPRAYGAFPRVLGKYVREERILTLQDAIRKMTSLPAQKLRLKDRGLIGRA
;
A
#
# COMPACT_ATOMS: atom_id res chain seq x y z
N MET A 1 -1.44 -15.37 7.82
CA MET A 1 -0.53 -15.08 6.70
C MET A 1 0.89 -15.13 7.24
N CYS A 2 1.79 -15.90 6.62
CA CYS A 2 3.18 -15.98 7.06
C CYS A 2 3.91 -14.68 6.67
N GLU A 3 4.63 -14.06 7.61
CA GLU A 3 5.38 -12.81 7.34
C GLU A 3 6.51 -13.04 6.33
N GLU A 4 7.04 -14.25 6.23
CA GLU A 4 8.09 -14.58 5.26
C GLU A 4 7.58 -14.50 3.81
N ASP A 5 6.40 -15.05 3.54
CA ASP A 5 5.73 -14.93 2.25
C ASP A 5 5.36 -13.48 1.94
N VAL A 6 4.91 -12.71 2.94
CA VAL A 6 4.62 -11.28 2.76
C VAL A 6 5.88 -10.54 2.31
N ARG A 7 7.00 -10.74 3.00
CA ARG A 7 8.28 -10.10 2.63
C ARG A 7 8.74 -10.52 1.23
N ALA A 8 8.59 -11.81 0.89
CA ALA A 8 8.96 -12.32 -0.42
C ALA A 8 8.16 -11.63 -1.53
N VAL A 9 6.83 -11.54 -1.38
CA VAL A 9 5.95 -10.85 -2.34
C VAL A 9 6.25 -9.35 -2.40
N MET A 10 6.51 -8.70 -1.25
CA MET A 10 6.80 -7.27 -1.19
C MET A 10 8.06 -6.89 -1.98
N ARG A 11 9.11 -7.71 -1.90
CA ARG A 11 10.39 -7.48 -2.61
C ARG A 11 10.26 -7.58 -4.12
N HIS A 12 9.26 -8.29 -4.64
CA HIS A 12 9.11 -8.46 -6.08
C HIS A 12 8.84 -7.13 -6.78
N SER A 13 9.59 -6.82 -7.85
CA SER A 13 9.57 -5.49 -8.51
C SER A 13 8.20 -5.05 -9.07
N SER A 14 7.33 -6.04 -9.35
CA SER A 14 5.97 -5.82 -9.86
C SER A 14 4.88 -5.77 -8.77
N SER A 15 5.23 -6.02 -7.51
CA SER A 15 4.28 -5.98 -6.40
C SER A 15 3.89 -4.54 -6.07
N MET A 16 2.59 -4.29 -5.89
CA MET A 16 1.98 -3.01 -5.52
C MET A 16 1.29 -3.13 -4.16
N VAL A 17 1.18 -2.02 -3.45
CA VAL A 17 0.49 -2.00 -2.14
C VAL A 17 -0.99 -1.71 -2.35
N GLY A 18 -1.84 -2.57 -1.80
CA GLY A 18 -3.28 -2.34 -1.67
C GLY A 18 -3.73 -2.61 -0.24
N SER A 19 -4.63 -1.79 0.30
CA SER A 19 -5.17 -2.03 1.65
C SER A 19 -6.11 -3.23 1.69
N ASP A 20 -6.78 -3.55 0.57
CA ASP A 20 -7.81 -4.59 0.48
C ASP A 20 -8.92 -4.43 1.54
N SER A 21 -9.14 -3.22 2.02
CA SER A 21 -10.18 -2.95 3.02
C SER A 21 -11.55 -2.72 2.38
N SER A 22 -12.60 -3.20 3.02
CA SER A 22 -13.97 -2.76 2.68
C SER A 22 -14.09 -1.25 2.88
N ALA A 23 -14.74 -0.57 1.93
CA ALA A 23 -15.09 0.85 2.04
C ALA A 23 -16.29 1.01 2.99
N ARG A 24 -16.01 1.04 4.30
CA ARG A 24 -17.02 1.26 5.34
C ARG A 24 -17.28 2.75 5.51
N ALA A 25 -18.54 3.14 5.64
CA ALA A 25 -18.88 4.50 6.04
C ALA A 25 -18.50 4.71 7.52
N PRO A 26 -18.10 5.92 7.95
CA PRO A 26 -17.87 6.19 9.37
C PRO A 26 -19.18 6.43 10.14
N TYR A 27 -20.34 6.28 9.49
CA TYR A 27 -21.66 6.55 10.05
C TYR A 27 -22.72 5.60 9.49
N GLY A 28 -23.87 5.57 10.18
CA GLY A 28 -25.04 4.80 9.78
C GLY A 28 -24.81 3.29 9.75
N VAL A 29 -25.80 2.56 9.22
CA VAL A 29 -25.79 1.08 9.16
C VAL A 29 -24.60 0.51 8.37
N LEU A 30 -24.05 1.29 7.42
CA LEU A 30 -22.88 0.88 6.64
C LEU A 30 -21.56 0.95 7.42
N GLY A 31 -21.54 1.64 8.57
CA GLY A 31 -20.40 1.72 9.48
C GLY A 31 -20.36 0.66 10.56
N GLU A 32 -21.40 -0.17 10.68
CA GLU A 32 -21.46 -1.21 11.70
C GLU A 32 -20.43 -2.33 11.49
N GLY A 33 -19.82 -2.78 12.58
CA GLY A 33 -18.81 -3.83 12.61
C GLY A 33 -17.40 -3.33 12.90
N LYS A 34 -16.43 -4.25 12.95
CA LYS A 34 -15.01 -3.93 13.21
C LYS A 34 -14.23 -4.00 11.91
N SER A 35 -13.59 -2.89 11.54
CA SER A 35 -12.71 -2.87 10.37
C SER A 35 -11.40 -3.61 10.66
N HIS A 36 -10.89 -4.36 9.68
CA HIS A 36 -9.56 -4.94 9.77
C HIS A 36 -8.50 -3.81 9.84
N PRO A 37 -7.43 -3.93 10.64
CA PRO A 37 -6.41 -2.86 10.80
C PRO A 37 -5.80 -2.35 9.49
N ARG A 38 -5.81 -3.16 8.44
CA ARG A 38 -5.36 -2.80 7.08
C ARG A 38 -6.10 -1.61 6.48
N ALA A 39 -7.34 -1.35 6.91
CA ALA A 39 -8.14 -0.22 6.45
C ALA A 39 -7.45 1.13 6.68
N TYR A 40 -6.76 1.27 7.81
CA TYR A 40 -6.12 2.53 8.20
C TYR A 40 -4.59 2.41 8.24
N GLY A 41 -4.05 1.20 8.36
CA GLY A 41 -2.64 0.96 8.61
C GLY A 41 -1.81 0.46 7.44
N ALA A 42 -2.40 0.10 6.29
CA ALA A 42 -1.66 -0.58 5.22
C ALA A 42 -0.43 0.21 4.74
N PHE A 43 -0.61 1.47 4.33
CA PHE A 43 0.49 2.30 3.81
C PHE A 43 1.48 2.74 4.90
N PRO A 44 1.05 3.23 6.08
CA PRO A 44 1.98 3.54 7.16
C PRO A 44 2.79 2.33 7.65
N ARG A 45 2.19 1.13 7.66
CA ARG A 45 2.91 -0.11 8.04
C ARG A 45 4.01 -0.45 7.03
N VAL A 46 3.80 -0.20 5.73
CA VAL A 46 4.87 -0.32 4.72
C VAL A 46 6.04 0.60 5.05
N LEU A 47 5.77 1.87 5.33
CA LEU A 47 6.81 2.86 5.62
C LEU A 47 7.51 2.63 6.97
N GLY A 48 6.77 2.26 8.02
CA GLY A 48 7.32 2.04 9.35
C GLY A 48 8.00 0.68 9.49
N LYS A 49 7.23 -0.39 9.32
CA LYS A 49 7.72 -1.76 9.54
C LYS A 49 8.67 -2.19 8.43
N TYR A 50 8.24 -2.12 7.17
CA TYR A 50 8.98 -2.78 6.08
C TYR A 50 10.11 -1.93 5.48
N VAL A 51 10.05 -0.60 5.58
CA VAL A 51 11.13 0.30 5.16
C VAL A 51 12.07 0.64 6.33
N ARG A 52 11.55 1.26 7.40
CA ARG A 52 12.40 1.78 8.49
C ARG A 52 12.95 0.68 9.40
N GLU A 53 12.09 -0.22 9.89
CA GLU A 53 12.46 -1.22 10.91
C GLU A 53 13.14 -2.45 10.29
N GLU A 54 12.50 -3.10 9.32
CA GLU A 54 13.01 -4.33 8.70
C GLU A 54 13.90 -4.11 7.48
N ARG A 55 13.89 -2.90 6.90
CA ARG A 55 14.72 -2.50 5.75
C ARG A 55 14.65 -3.47 4.55
N ILE A 56 13.50 -4.11 4.35
CA ILE A 56 13.30 -5.04 3.23
C ILE A 56 13.00 -4.31 1.90
N LEU A 57 12.65 -3.03 1.99
CA LEU A 57 12.45 -2.11 0.87
C LEU A 57 13.23 -0.83 1.14
N THR A 58 13.73 -0.19 0.08
CA THR A 58 14.15 1.21 0.17
C THR A 58 12.92 2.11 0.25
N LEU A 59 13.09 3.32 0.79
CA LEU A 59 11.99 4.29 0.81
C LEU A 59 11.50 4.62 -0.61
N GLN A 60 12.43 4.79 -1.55
CA GLN A 60 12.12 5.10 -2.94
C GLN A 60 11.31 3.98 -3.61
N ASP A 61 11.69 2.72 -3.40
CA ASP A 61 10.97 1.57 -3.97
C ASP A 61 9.58 1.43 -3.33
N ALA A 62 9.46 1.59 -2.01
CA ALA A 62 8.17 1.60 -1.34
C ALA A 62 7.24 2.71 -1.87
N ILE A 63 7.74 3.95 -2.03
CA ILE A 63 6.98 5.06 -2.61
C ILE A 63 6.54 4.72 -4.04
N ARG A 64 7.44 4.22 -4.90
CA ARG A 64 7.11 3.77 -6.26
C ARG A 64 5.96 2.76 -6.27
N LYS A 65 6.03 1.73 -5.40
CA LYS A 65 5.02 0.67 -5.27
C LYS A 65 3.64 1.17 -4.79
N MET A 66 3.60 2.36 -4.19
CA MET A 66 2.38 3.01 -3.69
C MET A 66 1.91 4.18 -4.57
N THR A 67 2.67 4.56 -5.61
CA THR A 67 2.40 5.76 -6.44
C THR A 67 2.54 5.48 -7.94
N SER A 68 3.74 5.62 -8.50
CA SER A 68 3.98 5.58 -9.94
C SER A 68 3.73 4.21 -10.56
N LEU A 69 4.02 3.11 -9.85
CA LEU A 69 3.77 1.76 -10.36
C LEU A 69 2.26 1.48 -10.51
N PRO A 70 1.40 1.72 -9.50
CA PRO A 70 -0.06 1.68 -9.67
C PRO A 70 -0.57 2.60 -10.77
N ALA A 71 -0.10 3.85 -10.83
CA ALA A 71 -0.53 4.80 -11.87
C ALA A 71 -0.21 4.29 -13.29
N GLN A 72 1.00 3.75 -13.51
CA GLN A 72 1.40 3.16 -14.79
C GLN A 72 0.58 1.90 -15.14
N LYS A 73 0.38 0.99 -14.17
CA LYS A 73 -0.36 -0.26 -14.38
C LYS A 73 -1.84 -0.02 -14.69
N LEU A 74 -2.46 0.97 -14.04
CA LEU A 74 -3.86 1.35 -14.22
C LEU A 74 -4.05 2.42 -15.30
N ARG A 75 -2.97 2.88 -15.96
CA ARG A 75 -2.98 3.90 -17.01
C ARG A 75 -3.60 5.23 -16.56
N LEU A 76 -3.33 5.62 -15.32
CA LEU A 76 -3.76 6.91 -14.77
C LEU A 76 -2.81 8.01 -15.26
N LYS A 77 -3.27 8.80 -16.23
CA LYS A 77 -2.51 9.96 -16.75
C LYS A 77 -2.33 11.01 -15.64
N ASP A 78 -1.18 11.68 -15.67
CA ASP A 78 -0.85 12.81 -14.78
C ASP A 78 -0.96 12.51 -13.28
N ARG A 79 -0.70 11.25 -12.89
CA ARG A 79 -0.74 10.78 -11.49
C ARG A 79 0.47 9.93 -11.13
N GLY A 80 0.77 9.86 -9.83
CA GLY A 80 1.76 8.94 -9.26
C GLY A 80 3.21 9.38 -9.36
N LEU A 81 3.51 10.51 -10.01
CA LEU A 81 4.84 11.11 -10.08
C LEU A 81 4.77 12.57 -9.65
N ILE A 82 5.84 13.07 -9.03
CA ILE A 82 6.04 14.50 -8.74
C ILE A 82 6.93 15.04 -9.86
N GLY A 83 6.35 15.82 -10.77
CA GLY A 83 7.03 16.34 -11.96
C GLY A 83 6.01 16.72 -13.04
N ARG A 84 6.48 17.23 -14.18
CA ARG A 84 5.63 17.42 -15.36
C ARG A 84 5.55 16.10 -16.13
N ALA A 85 4.34 15.76 -16.59
CA ALA A 85 4.06 14.62 -17.45
C ALA A 85 4.58 14.84 -18.87
#